data_AF-A0A535U9W3-F1
#
_entry.id   AF-A0A535U9W3-F1
#
_cell.length_a   1.000
_cell.length_b   1.000
_cell.length_c   1.000
_cell.angle_alpha   90.00
_cell.angle_beta   90.00
_cell.angle_gamma   90.00
#
_symmetry.space_group_name_H-M   'P 1'
#
loop_
_entity.id
_entity.type
_entity.pdbx_description
1 polymer ?
#
loop_
_entity_poly.entity_id
_entity_poly.type
_entity_poly.pdbx_seq_one_letter_code
_entity_poly.pdbx_strand_id
1 'polypeptide(L)' 'MRAVDRPARRCSFCGKKQGEVRLVAGPSDVYICNLCVALCNEILAHDVPPERPEPPGSPGKRSGRGPLIVTEVTSG' A
#
# COMPACT_ATOMS: atom_id res chain seq x y z
N MET A 1 10.82 -45.73 10.14
CA MET A 1 11.40 -44.48 9.61
C MET A 1 10.30 -43.74 8.85
N ARG A 2 9.54 -42.87 9.52
CA ARG A 2 8.56 -42.04 8.80
C ARG A 2 9.34 -41.01 8.00
N ALA A 3 9.23 -41.07 6.67
CA ALA A 3 9.68 -40.01 5.80
C ALA A 3 9.01 -38.72 6.29
N VAL A 4 9.79 -37.87 6.96
CA VAL A 4 9.35 -36.52 7.30
C VAL A 4 9.15 -35.83 5.96
N ASP A 5 7.90 -35.80 5.50
CA ASP A 5 7.44 -34.97 4.40
C ASP A 5 7.92 -33.55 4.73
N ARG A 6 9.05 -33.16 4.15
CA ARG A 6 9.64 -31.83 4.31
C ARG A 6 8.50 -30.87 4.03
N PRO A 7 8.14 -29.96 4.97
CA PRO A 7 6.86 -29.28 4.95
C PRO A 7 6.66 -28.66 3.57
N ALA A 8 5.74 -29.25 2.81
CA ALA A 8 5.48 -28.81 1.45
C ALA A 8 4.98 -27.37 1.56
N ARG A 9 5.83 -26.41 1.16
CA ARG A 9 5.46 -24.99 1.12
C ARG A 9 4.25 -24.85 0.20
N ARG A 10 3.15 -24.36 0.77
CA ARG A 10 1.84 -24.24 0.12
C ARG A 10 1.37 -22.80 0.21
N CYS A 11 0.71 -22.31 -0.83
CA CYS A 11 0.05 -21.01 -0.78
C CYS A 11 -1.03 -21.01 0.31
N SER A 12 -1.03 -20.01 1.19
CA SER A 12 -2.01 -19.87 2.26
C SER A 12 -3.43 -19.56 1.75
N PHE A 13 -3.56 -19.09 0.50
CA PHE A 13 -4.84 -18.69 -0.09
C PHE A 13 -5.49 -19.80 -0.93
N CYS A 14 -4.71 -20.45 -1.81
CA CYS A 14 -5.24 -21.47 -2.72
C CYS A 14 -4.79 -22.91 -2.40
N GLY A 15 -3.89 -23.10 -1.43
CA GLY A 15 -3.41 -24.42 -1.00
C GLY A 15 -2.41 -25.11 -1.94
N LYS A 16 -2.14 -24.55 -3.12
CA LYS A 16 -1.24 -25.14 -4.13
C LYS A 16 0.21 -25.21 -3.63
N LYS A 17 0.90 -26.29 -4.00
CA LYS A 17 2.31 -26.55 -3.64
C LYS A 17 3.28 -25.81 -4.56
N GLN A 18 4.52 -25.64 -4.12
CA GLN A 18 5.60 -24.96 -4.88
C GLN A 18 5.86 -25.54 -6.29
N GLY A 19 5.51 -26.81 -6.56
CA GLY A 19 5.66 -27.42 -7.88
C GLY A 19 4.55 -27.07 -8.89
N GLU A 20 3.41 -26.59 -8.41
CA GLU A 20 2.26 -26.24 -9.27
C GLU A 20 2.19 -24.73 -9.54
N VAL A 21 2.73 -23.92 -8.63
CA VAL A 21 2.72 -22.46 -8.71
C VAL A 21 4.01 -21.85 -8.19
N ARG A 22 4.35 -20.67 -8.72
CA ARG A 22 5.45 -19.87 -8.18
C ARG A 22 5.04 -19.27 -6.85
N LEU A 23 5.66 -19.73 -5.77
CA LEU A 23 5.46 -19.22 -4.41
C LEU A 23 6.44 -18.11 -4.08
N VAL A 24 5.93 -17.08 -3.40
CA VAL A 24 6.68 -16.01 -2.76
C VAL A 24 6.68 -16.28 -1.26
N ALA A 25 7.85 -16.26 -0.62
CA ALA A 25 8.02 -16.49 0.81
C ALA A 25 8.11 -15.15 1.57
N GLY A 26 7.30 -15.01 2.63
CA GLY A 26 7.40 -13.90 3.58
C GLY A 26 8.21 -14.27 4.83
N PRO A 27 8.52 -13.29 5.70
CA PRO A 27 9.34 -13.49 6.90
C PRO A 27 8.69 -14.34 8.01
N SER A 28 7.37 -14.60 7.96
CA SER A 28 6.62 -15.27 9.04
C SER A 28 6.01 -16.62 8.64
N ASP A 29 6.73 -17.44 7.85
CA ASP A 29 6.23 -18.73 7.31
C ASP A 29 4.93 -18.60 6.50
N VAL A 30 4.64 -17.40 5.98
CA VAL A 30 3.51 -17.14 5.09
C VAL A 30 3.98 -17.28 3.64
N TYR A 31 3.15 -17.93 2.83
CA TYR A 31 3.42 -18.14 1.41
C TYR A 31 2.23 -17.71 0.58
N ILE A 32 2.48 -16.93 -0.48
CA ILE A 32 1.47 -16.52 -1.46
C ILE A 32 1.96 -16.84 -2.86
N CYS A 33 1.08 -17.31 -3.75
CA CYS A 33 1.44 -17.54 -5.15
C CYS A 33 1.15 -16.32 -6.02
N ASN A 34 1.83 -16.25 -7.17
CA ASN A 34 1.66 -15.17 -8.14
C ASN A 34 0.21 -15.01 -8.64
N LEU A 35 -0.53 -16.11 -8.79
CA LEU A 35 -1.94 -16.07 -9.20
C LEU A 35 -2.82 -15.41 -8.14
N CYS A 36 -2.63 -15.75 -6.86
CA CYS A 36 -3.37 -15.14 -5.77
C CYS A 36 -3.06 -13.65 -5.65
N VAL A 37 -1.80 -13.23 -5.87
CA VAL A 37 -1.44 -11.80 -5.90
C VAL A 37 -2.20 -11.07 -7.01
N ALA A 38 -2.26 -11.63 -8.23
CA ALA A 38 -2.98 -11.01 -9.34
C ALA A 38 -4.48 -10.84 -9.02
N LEU A 39 -5.12 -11.90 -8.52
CA LEU A 39 -6.53 -11.85 -8.12
C LEU A 39 -6.78 -10.83 -6.99
N CYS A 40 -5.90 -10.77 -6.00
CA CYS A 40 -5.98 -9.75 -4.95
C CYS A 40 -5.87 -8.34 -5.52
N ASN A 41 -4.96 -8.10 -6.47
CA ASN A 41 -4.81 -6.79 -7.10
C ASN A 41 -6.05 -6.39 -7.91
N GLU A 42 -6.70 -7.32 -8.61
CA GLU A 42 -7.96 -7.05 -9.34
C GLU A 42 -9.08 -6.63 -8.38
N ILE A 43 -9.22 -7.34 -7.26
CA ILE A 43 -10.22 -7.02 -6.23
C ILE A 43 -9.94 -5.65 -5.60
N LEU A 44 -8.67 -5.38 -5.24
CA LEU A 44 -8.27 -4.11 -4.62
C LEU A 44 -8.45 -2.92 -5.58
N ALA A 45 -8.20 -3.11 -6.87
CA ALA A 45 -8.39 -2.06 -7.87
C ALA A 45 -9.86 -1.66 -8.05
N HIS A 46 -10.80 -2.55 -7.73
CA HIS A 46 -12.23 -2.27 -7.80
C HIS A 46 -12.76 -1.53 -6.56
N ASP A 47 -12.02 -1.57 -5.44
CA ASP A 47 -12.43 -0.96 -4.16
C ASP A 47 -11.86 0.46 -3.95
N VAL A 48 -10.98 0.93 -4.86
CA VAL A 48 -10.51 2.31 -4.84
C VAL A 48 -11.62 3.20 -5.39
N PRO A 49 -12.27 4.08 -4.59
CA PRO A 49 -13.08 5.14 -5.18
C PRO A 49 -12.17 5.90 -6.16
N PRO A 50 -12.66 6.29 -7.35
CA PRO A 50 -11.85 7.04 -8.28
C PRO A 50 -11.28 8.24 -7.52
N GLU A 51 -9.95 8.29 -7.41
CA GLU A 51 -9.25 9.41 -6.84
C GLU A 51 -9.74 10.63 -7.61
N ARG A 52 -10.46 11.52 -6.91
CA ARG A 52 -10.85 12.80 -7.50
C ARG A 52 -9.53 13.43 -7.95
N PRO A 53 -9.31 13.67 -9.25
CA PRO A 53 -8.05 14.21 -9.71
C PRO A 53 -7.82 15.53 -8.97
N GLU A 54 -6.84 15.53 -8.08
CA GLU A 54 -6.42 16.73 -7.39
C GLU A 54 -5.89 17.71 -8.44
N PRO A 55 -6.44 18.93 -8.51
CA PRO A 55 -6.03 19.89 -9.54
C PRO A 55 -4.54 20.23 -9.35
N PRO A 56 -3.73 20.22 -10.42
CA PRO A 56 -2.32 20.56 -10.33
C PRO A 56 -2.19 22.07 -10.09
N GLY A 57 -1.99 22.46 -8.82
CA GLY A 57 -1.83 23.87 -8.49
C GLY A 57 -1.97 24.21 -7.02
N SER A 58 -1.09 23.68 -6.17
CA SER A 58 -0.87 24.25 -4.83
C SER A 58 0.53 24.88 -4.78
N PRO A 59 0.69 26.18 -5.08
CA PRO A 59 1.93 26.87 -4.74
C PRO A 59 2.01 26.95 -3.21
N GLY A 60 3.15 26.51 -2.68
CA GLY A 60 3.30 26.13 -1.29
C GLY A 60 3.00 27.23 -0.27
N LYS A 61 2.50 26.78 0.89
CA LYS A 61 2.56 27.50 2.16
C LYS A 61 3.96 28.06 2.37
N ARG A 62 4.15 29.37 2.18
CA ARG A 62 5.26 30.08 2.81
C ARG A 62 4.88 30.31 4.26
N SER A 63 5.07 29.28 5.07
CA SER A 63 5.14 29.40 6.51
C SER A 63 6.33 30.31 6.81
N GLY A 64 6.11 31.56 7.22
CA GLY A 64 7.21 32.43 7.62
C GLY A 64 6.84 33.89 7.82
N ARG A 65 6.81 34.27 9.10
CA ARG A 65 6.78 35.62 9.70
C ARG A 65 5.41 36.28 9.89
N GLY A 66 4.82 36.04 11.07
CA GLY A 66 4.46 37.19 11.89
C GLY A 66 5.70 37.70 12.66
N PRO A 67 5.59 38.71 13.52
CA PRO A 67 4.64 39.82 13.54
C PRO A 67 5.39 41.17 13.41
N LEU A 68 4.81 42.18 12.78
CA LEU A 68 5.14 43.57 13.14
C LEU A 68 3.83 44.35 13.31
N ILE A 69 3.50 44.52 14.59
CA ILE A 69 2.71 45.60 15.14
C ILE A 69 3.16 46.97 14.60
N VAL A 70 2.26 47.96 14.67
CA VAL A 70 2.44 49.40 14.44
C VAL A 70 2.49 49.78 12.94
N THR A 71 1.59 50.55 12.33
CA THR A 71 0.84 51.74 12.78
C THR A 71 -0.29 51.99 11.78
N GLU A 72 -1.55 51.70 12.09
CA GLU A 72 -2.65 52.38 11.37
C GLU A 72 -3.12 53.54 12.24
N VAL A 73 -2.43 54.65 12.03
CA VAL A 73 -2.84 55.99 12.42
C VAL A 73 -3.94 56.43 11.46
N THR A 74 -5.20 56.29 11.87
CA THR A 74 -6.35 56.94 11.21
C THR A 74 -6.95 57.84 12.29
N SER A 75 -6.51 59.10 12.45
CA SER A 75 -6.82 60.27 11.61
C SER A 75 -8.32 60.40 11.35
N GLY A 76 -9.02 61.20 12.16
CA GLY A 76 -10.42 61.61 11.96
C GLY A 76 -11.22 61.65 13.24
#